data_AF-A0A364L2F3-F1
#
_entry.id   AF-A0A364L2F3-F1
#
_cell.length_a   1.000
_cell.length_b   1.000
_cell.length_c   1.000
_cell.angle_alpha   90.00
_cell.angle_beta   90.00
_cell.angle_gamma   90.00
#
_symmetry.space_group_name_H-M   'P 1'
#
loop_
_entity.id
_entity.type
_entity.pdbx_description
1 polymer ?
#
loop_
_entity_poly.entity_id
_entity_poly.type
_entity_poly.pdbx_seq_one_letter_code
_entity_poly.pdbx_strand_id
1 'polypeptide(L)'
;MSIPFPKAGYSEDVWRRVRVLFNGQFIVDENVPKLVWEHPYFPVYYFQFSAIKPEYLTNQQAGDDADVYDLTVDGKTSSSAIKVIKQGDLKDHIKIESDKVDAWFEEDERIFGHPKDPYKRIIILPSSKKVQIKIDGVEVAHTSRPKLLYETGLPVRTYIPHTDVRLDLLEDDKERTSHCPYKGEASYYVVKLPSGDRKHGLAWWYKTPKFESAGIEGHIAFYDEKVEVRVDDKTHEPVIPRKIHQIYHDWSGQGGNVPHTAQWMRLRDSCINRNPGWEYKLWSSAESREFLQREYSWFLPIYDSYRHPVQRVDALKYFIMRHYGGIYVDMDNGCLESLEPLRYYPAFTTDGGEGPLFINILGAAPHHPFYEYMTNNIWAYNLFYYPLPYLTVSYNSGRWFFTSMWEKYHDSVNRRTWNLVHSAGEGADQIHASGANNKDQLYRVVMENHRGAEPWVFWNEGAGLTWEDWDFSIFQWIGQNATKVIRIAVAVTATLSIITSLVVWRCCCRGRKAKSNATVGFKSVAALLTPVLSPVLTPAKEKRVEFFIKKGHDMV
;
A
#
# COMPACT_ATOMS: atom_id res chain seq x y z
N MET A 1 -21.62 -4.84 -3.71
CA MET A 1 -20.23 -5.27 -3.95
C MET A 1 -19.58 -5.44 -2.59
N SER A 2 -19.27 -6.69 -2.23
CA SER A 2 -18.46 -7.01 -1.04
C SER A 2 -17.15 -6.24 -1.11
N ILE A 3 -16.79 -5.55 -0.02
CA ILE A 3 -15.52 -4.84 0.07
C ILE A 3 -14.47 -5.91 0.36
N PRO A 4 -13.52 -6.19 -0.54
CA PRO A 4 -12.61 -7.32 -0.36
C PRO A 4 -11.64 -7.12 0.82
N PHE A 5 -11.52 -5.90 1.35
CA PHE A 5 -10.73 -5.59 2.54
C PHE A 5 -11.40 -4.45 3.32
N PRO A 6 -12.03 -4.74 4.47
CA PRO A 6 -12.63 -3.73 5.33
C PRO A 6 -11.65 -2.65 5.79
N LYS A 7 -12.03 -1.39 5.62
CA LYS A 7 -11.27 -0.24 6.14
C LYS A 7 -11.48 -0.10 7.65
N ALA A 8 -10.58 0.63 8.31
CA ALA A 8 -10.84 1.08 9.69
C ALA A 8 -12.20 1.82 9.77
N GLY A 9 -13.00 1.46 10.78
CA GLY A 9 -14.38 1.92 10.97
C GLY A 9 -15.43 1.16 10.16
N TYR A 10 -15.07 0.17 9.34
CA TYR A 10 -16.04 -0.74 8.76
C TYR A 10 -16.60 -1.69 9.83
N SER A 11 -17.90 -1.95 9.76
CA SER A 11 -18.53 -2.99 10.57
C SER A 11 -19.59 -3.72 9.77
N GLU A 12 -19.81 -4.98 10.12
CA GLU A 12 -20.87 -5.80 9.53
C GLU A 12 -21.44 -6.74 10.58
N ASP A 13 -22.71 -7.10 10.41
CA ASP A 13 -23.35 -8.12 11.23
C ASP A 13 -22.97 -9.49 10.70
N VAL A 14 -22.56 -10.39 11.60
CA VAL A 14 -22.10 -11.73 11.21
C VAL A 14 -23.04 -12.76 11.79
N TRP A 15 -23.56 -13.63 10.92
CA TRP A 15 -24.47 -14.71 11.29
C TRP A 15 -23.69 -15.90 11.83
N ARG A 16 -22.97 -15.67 12.93
CA ARG A 16 -22.20 -16.67 13.66
C ARG A 16 -22.39 -16.46 15.15
N ARG A 17 -22.70 -17.54 15.87
CA ARG A 17 -22.87 -17.47 17.32
C ARG A 17 -21.53 -17.21 18.00
N VAL A 18 -21.43 -16.18 18.83
CA VAL A 18 -20.21 -15.87 19.57
C VAL A 18 -20.48 -15.90 21.06
N ARG A 19 -19.61 -16.62 21.78
CA ARG A 19 -19.70 -16.80 23.22
C ARG A 19 -18.41 -16.36 23.91
N VAL A 20 -18.57 -15.66 25.02
CA VAL A 20 -17.45 -15.15 25.83
C VAL A 20 -17.49 -15.78 27.20
N LEU A 21 -16.43 -16.51 27.56
CA LEU A 21 -16.33 -17.24 28.82
C LEU A 21 -15.51 -16.43 29.83
N PHE A 22 -16.08 -16.24 31.02
CA PHE A 22 -15.37 -15.68 32.16
C PHE A 22 -15.84 -16.32 33.47
N ASN A 23 -14.89 -16.74 34.30
CA ASN A 23 -15.10 -17.45 35.55
C ASN A 23 -16.01 -18.68 35.43
N GLY A 24 -15.88 -19.43 34.32
CA GLY A 24 -16.70 -20.61 34.05
C GLY A 24 -18.14 -20.31 33.57
N GLN A 25 -18.52 -19.04 33.42
CA GLN A 25 -19.83 -18.63 32.91
C GLN A 25 -19.71 -17.95 31.53
N PHE A 26 -20.66 -18.22 30.64
CA PHE A 26 -20.78 -17.45 29.39
C PHE A 26 -21.45 -16.11 29.69
N ILE A 27 -20.66 -15.04 29.73
CA ILE A 27 -21.13 -13.68 30.03
C ILE A 27 -21.81 -13.02 28.83
N VAL A 28 -21.55 -13.53 27.63
CA VAL A 28 -22.17 -13.15 26.36
C VAL A 28 -22.41 -14.42 25.56
N ASP A 29 -23.57 -14.52 24.91
CA ASP A 29 -23.97 -15.59 24.01
C ASP A 29 -24.90 -15.02 22.92
N GLU A 30 -24.29 -14.52 21.85
CA GLU A 30 -24.98 -13.72 20.83
C GLU A 30 -24.94 -14.45 19.47
N ASN A 31 -26.08 -14.55 18.77
CA ASN A 31 -26.13 -15.24 17.47
C ASN A 31 -25.73 -14.36 16.28
N VAL A 32 -25.83 -13.05 16.45
CA VAL A 32 -25.53 -12.06 15.39
C VAL A 32 -24.72 -10.90 15.98
N PRO A 33 -23.47 -11.16 16.43
CA PRO A 33 -22.60 -10.10 16.87
C PRO A 33 -22.20 -9.20 15.69
N LYS A 34 -21.73 -8.01 16.03
CA LYS A 34 -21.17 -7.07 15.06
C LYS A 34 -19.67 -7.25 14.99
N LEU A 35 -19.15 -7.48 13.79
CA LEU A 35 -17.72 -7.58 13.53
C LEU A 35 -17.21 -6.22 13.06
N VAL A 36 -16.20 -5.67 13.73
CA VAL A 36 -15.73 -4.29 13.55
C VAL A 36 -14.24 -4.27 13.27
N TRP A 37 -13.82 -3.57 12.21
CA TRP A 37 -12.42 -3.31 11.92
C TRP A 37 -12.05 -1.96 12.51
N GLU A 38 -11.53 -1.94 13.74
CA GLU A 38 -10.97 -0.71 14.33
C GLU A 38 -9.68 -0.26 13.61
N HIS A 39 -9.00 -1.23 13.02
CA HIS A 39 -7.80 -1.08 12.21
C HIS A 39 -7.90 -2.08 11.04
N PRO A 40 -7.05 -1.97 10.00
CA PRO A 40 -7.23 -2.80 8.81
C PRO A 40 -6.68 -4.24 8.92
N TYR A 41 -6.01 -4.61 10.01
CA TYR A 41 -5.29 -5.89 10.12
C TYR A 41 -6.17 -7.11 10.45
N PHE A 42 -7.15 -6.91 11.32
CA PHE A 42 -8.11 -7.91 11.76
C PHE A 42 -9.33 -7.24 12.41
N PRO A 43 -10.49 -7.90 12.42
CA PRO A 43 -11.67 -7.41 13.13
C PRO A 43 -11.68 -7.79 14.61
N VAL A 44 -12.59 -7.16 15.36
CA VAL A 44 -12.98 -7.49 16.73
C VAL A 44 -14.50 -7.58 16.84
N TYR A 45 -15.01 -8.35 17.80
CA TYR A 45 -16.45 -8.39 18.03
C TYR A 45 -16.93 -7.26 18.93
N TYR A 46 -18.10 -6.75 18.58
CA TYR A 46 -18.94 -5.87 19.36
C TYR A 46 -20.29 -6.55 19.55
N PHE A 47 -20.89 -6.33 20.72
CA PHE A 47 -22.19 -6.88 21.06
C PHE A 47 -23.15 -5.75 21.42
N GLN A 48 -24.45 -5.98 21.28
CA GLN A 48 -25.43 -5.06 21.87
C GLN A 48 -25.23 -5.02 23.39
N PHE A 49 -25.48 -3.88 24.03
CA PHE A 49 -25.38 -3.78 25.49
C PHE A 49 -26.29 -4.78 26.22
N SER A 50 -27.43 -5.15 25.61
CA SER A 50 -28.33 -6.18 26.13
C SER A 50 -27.74 -7.60 26.13
N ALA A 51 -26.63 -7.85 25.44
CA ALA A 51 -26.00 -9.16 25.36
C ALA A 51 -25.25 -9.56 26.64
N ILE A 52 -24.99 -8.60 27.54
CA ILE A 52 -24.38 -8.84 28.85
C ILE A 52 -25.36 -8.47 29.97
N LYS A 53 -25.32 -9.23 31.06
CA LYS A 53 -26.13 -8.90 32.25
C LYS A 53 -25.54 -7.67 32.95
N PRO A 54 -26.38 -6.67 33.34
CA PRO A 54 -25.92 -5.49 34.05
C PRO A 54 -25.20 -5.79 35.38
N GLU A 55 -25.55 -6.89 36.05
CA GLU A 55 -24.91 -7.34 37.30
C GLU A 55 -23.42 -7.68 37.16
N TYR A 56 -22.96 -7.97 35.94
CA TYR A 56 -21.54 -8.25 35.67
C TYR A 56 -20.71 -6.98 35.49
N LEU A 57 -21.35 -5.81 35.31
CA LEU A 57 -20.70 -4.53 35.07
C LEU A 57 -20.50 -3.79 36.40
N THR A 58 -19.25 -3.55 36.77
CA THR A 58 -18.88 -2.91 38.04
C THR A 58 -17.91 -1.77 37.82
N ASN A 59 -17.78 -0.87 38.80
CA ASN A 59 -16.78 0.21 38.80
C ASN A 59 -16.73 1.05 37.50
N GLN A 60 -17.85 1.71 37.17
CA GLN A 60 -17.96 2.54 35.97
C GLN A 60 -17.00 3.73 36.03
N GLN A 61 -16.23 3.88 34.95
CA GLN A 61 -15.38 5.04 34.67
C GLN A 61 -15.95 5.75 33.45
N ALA A 62 -16.53 6.93 33.66
CA ALA A 62 -17.09 7.72 32.57
C ALA A 62 -15.97 8.29 31.69
N GLY A 63 -16.08 8.11 30.36
CA GLY A 63 -15.20 8.73 29.37
C GLY A 63 -16.00 9.47 28.31
N ASP A 64 -15.42 10.32 27.48
CA ASP A 64 -16.22 11.13 26.53
C ASP A 64 -16.89 10.28 25.42
N ASP A 65 -16.14 9.33 24.85
CA ASP A 65 -16.59 8.49 23.74
C ASP A 65 -17.18 7.14 24.18
N ALA A 66 -16.69 6.60 25.30
CA ALA A 66 -17.11 5.33 25.87
C ALA A 66 -16.96 5.34 27.39
N ASP A 67 -17.86 4.63 28.07
CA ASP A 67 -17.72 4.32 29.48
C ASP A 67 -16.99 3.00 29.65
N VAL A 68 -16.07 2.93 30.61
CA VAL A 68 -15.27 1.73 30.90
C VAL A 68 -15.78 1.07 32.17
N TYR A 69 -15.91 -0.24 32.17
CA TYR A 69 -16.37 -1.04 33.31
C TYR A 69 -15.39 -2.16 33.63
N ASP A 70 -15.32 -2.51 34.91
CA ASP A 70 -14.75 -3.76 35.38
C ASP A 70 -15.78 -4.90 35.19
N LEU A 71 -15.31 -6.07 34.77
CA LEU A 71 -16.13 -7.28 34.64
C LEU A 71 -16.03 -8.11 35.92
N THR A 72 -17.14 -8.29 36.64
CA THR A 72 -17.17 -9.08 37.87
C THR A 72 -18.19 -10.23 37.77
N VAL A 73 -17.74 -11.47 37.97
CA VAL A 73 -18.59 -12.66 37.99
C VAL A 73 -18.18 -13.53 39.17
N ASP A 74 -19.13 -13.84 40.07
CA ASP A 74 -18.92 -14.67 41.26
C ASP A 74 -17.66 -14.30 42.08
N GLY A 75 -17.41 -12.99 42.26
CA GLY A 75 -16.28 -12.47 43.04
C GLY A 75 -14.94 -12.42 42.31
N LYS A 76 -14.82 -12.95 41.08
CA LYS A 76 -13.66 -12.70 40.21
C LYS A 76 -13.89 -11.41 39.43
N THR A 77 -12.94 -10.48 39.52
CA THR A 77 -12.99 -9.18 38.81
C THR A 77 -11.86 -9.07 37.80
N SER A 78 -12.20 -8.59 36.60
CA SER A 78 -11.26 -8.19 35.55
C SER A 78 -11.40 -6.70 35.30
N SER A 79 -10.38 -5.93 35.69
CA SER A 79 -10.45 -4.47 35.64
C SER A 79 -10.37 -3.93 34.22
N SER A 80 -11.18 -2.90 33.94
CA SER A 80 -11.27 -2.17 32.68
C SER A 80 -11.48 -3.09 31.46
N ALA A 81 -12.31 -4.12 31.65
CA ALA A 81 -12.51 -5.19 30.66
C ALA A 81 -13.55 -4.84 29.58
N ILE A 82 -14.47 -3.92 29.87
CA ILE A 82 -15.62 -3.65 29.00
C ILE A 82 -15.73 -2.17 28.70
N LYS A 83 -15.93 -1.84 27.42
CA LYS A 83 -16.20 -0.48 26.94
C LYS A 83 -17.62 -0.41 26.39
N VAL A 84 -18.44 0.50 26.91
CA VAL A 84 -19.79 0.79 26.42
C VAL A 84 -19.72 2.06 25.57
N ILE A 85 -20.03 1.93 24.28
CA ILE A 85 -19.88 3.04 23.32
C ILE A 85 -21.08 3.97 23.38
N LYS A 86 -20.82 5.28 23.47
CA LYS A 86 -21.87 6.30 23.67
C LYS A 86 -22.29 7.05 22.41
N GLN A 87 -21.47 7.01 21.37
CA GLN A 87 -21.64 7.83 20.17
C GLN A 87 -21.29 7.04 18.90
N GLY A 88 -21.70 7.56 17.74
CA GLY A 88 -21.44 6.96 16.43
C GLY A 88 -22.28 5.72 16.11
N ASP A 89 -21.90 5.01 15.05
CA ASP A 89 -22.64 3.86 14.51
C ASP A 89 -22.65 2.63 15.45
N LEU A 90 -21.75 2.62 16.43
CA LEU A 90 -21.63 1.59 17.47
C LEU A 90 -22.25 2.01 18.80
N LYS A 91 -23.02 3.10 18.83
CA LYS A 91 -23.75 3.52 20.04
C LYS A 91 -24.55 2.33 20.62
N ASP A 92 -24.55 2.22 21.94
CA ASP A 92 -25.21 1.17 22.71
C ASP A 92 -24.64 -0.25 22.47
N HIS A 93 -23.47 -0.35 21.85
CA HIS A 93 -22.70 -1.59 21.79
C HIS A 93 -21.62 -1.63 22.88
N ILE A 94 -21.21 -2.85 23.23
CA ILE A 94 -20.09 -3.15 24.10
C ILE A 94 -18.94 -3.78 23.32
N LYS A 95 -17.73 -3.38 23.68
CA LYS A 95 -16.49 -4.10 23.35
C LYS A 95 -15.96 -4.74 24.62
N ILE A 96 -15.57 -6.01 24.53
CA ILE A 96 -14.88 -6.73 25.60
C ILE A 96 -13.42 -6.89 25.17
N GLU A 97 -12.49 -6.48 26.02
CA GLU A 97 -11.06 -6.59 25.74
C GLU A 97 -10.64 -8.07 25.72
N SER A 98 -9.98 -8.48 24.63
CA SER A 98 -9.76 -9.90 24.31
C SER A 98 -8.95 -10.67 25.36
N ASP A 99 -8.00 -10.01 26.02
CA ASP A 99 -7.09 -10.55 27.05
C ASP A 99 -7.67 -10.46 28.47
N LYS A 100 -8.87 -9.90 28.64
CA LYS A 100 -9.53 -9.68 29.94
C LYS A 100 -10.55 -10.75 30.30
N VAL A 101 -10.67 -11.79 29.48
CA VAL A 101 -11.59 -12.92 29.67
C VAL A 101 -10.88 -14.26 29.49
N ASP A 102 -11.53 -15.36 29.88
CA ASP A 102 -10.87 -16.68 29.93
C ASP A 102 -10.83 -17.36 28.54
N ALA A 103 -11.89 -17.21 27.74
CA ALA A 103 -11.93 -17.73 26.37
C ALA A 103 -13.04 -17.10 25.52
N TRP A 104 -12.84 -17.16 24.21
CA TRP A 104 -13.80 -16.76 23.18
C TRP A 104 -14.10 -17.94 22.28
N PHE A 105 -15.34 -18.05 21.81
CA PHE A 105 -15.78 -19.08 20.88
C PHE A 105 -16.58 -18.44 19.74
N GLU A 106 -16.25 -18.78 18.50
CA GLU A 106 -17.09 -18.57 17.31
C GLU A 106 -17.71 -19.92 16.97
N GLU A 107 -19.04 -19.99 16.94
CA GLU A 107 -19.81 -21.21 17.07
C GLU A 107 -19.32 -22.02 18.29
N ASP A 108 -18.70 -23.17 18.04
CA ASP A 108 -18.07 -24.04 19.03
C ASP A 108 -16.53 -24.04 18.92
N GLU A 109 -15.95 -23.24 18.02
CA GLU A 109 -14.51 -23.17 17.81
C GLU A 109 -13.88 -22.07 18.68
N ARG A 110 -12.90 -22.45 19.52
CA ARG A 110 -12.13 -21.48 20.30
C ARG A 110 -11.36 -20.53 19.38
N ILE A 111 -11.55 -19.23 19.61
CA ILE A 111 -10.81 -18.14 18.97
C ILE A 111 -9.50 -17.90 19.73
N PHE A 112 -8.42 -17.68 18.99
CA PHE A 112 -7.12 -17.31 19.54
C PHE A 112 -6.69 -15.94 19.02
N GLY A 113 -6.27 -15.05 19.93
CA GLY A 113 -5.83 -13.70 19.59
C GLY A 113 -7.00 -12.81 19.18
N HIS A 114 -7.44 -12.94 17.93
CA HIS A 114 -8.53 -12.16 17.35
C HIS A 114 -9.47 -13.02 16.50
N PRO A 115 -10.71 -12.57 16.25
CA PRO A 115 -11.64 -13.22 15.31
C PRO A 115 -11.04 -13.43 13.92
N LYS A 116 -11.48 -14.48 13.22
CA LYS A 116 -11.11 -14.69 11.81
C LYS A 116 -11.76 -13.61 10.96
N ASP A 117 -10.97 -13.01 10.09
CA ASP A 117 -11.41 -12.06 9.08
C ASP A 117 -12.05 -12.84 7.92
N PRO A 118 -13.35 -12.64 7.61
CA PRO A 118 -14.04 -13.32 6.52
C PRO A 118 -13.40 -13.11 5.14
N TYR A 119 -12.57 -12.09 5.00
CA TYR A 119 -11.90 -11.71 3.76
C TYR A 119 -10.47 -12.24 3.66
N LYS A 120 -9.91 -12.81 4.74
CA LYS A 120 -8.62 -13.49 4.70
C LYS A 120 -8.77 -14.91 4.16
N ARG A 121 -7.85 -15.28 3.27
CA ARG A 121 -7.81 -16.60 2.64
C ARG A 121 -6.46 -17.24 2.85
N ILE A 122 -6.50 -18.54 3.15
CA ILE A 122 -5.34 -19.42 3.09
C ILE A 122 -5.45 -20.32 1.86
N ILE A 123 -4.37 -20.41 1.12
CA ILE A 123 -4.20 -21.37 0.02
C ILE A 123 -2.90 -22.12 0.27
N ILE A 124 -2.95 -23.45 0.22
CA ILE A 124 -1.77 -24.30 0.35
C ILE A 124 -1.64 -25.11 -0.92
N LEU A 125 -0.53 -24.93 -1.64
CA LEU A 125 -0.27 -25.62 -2.90
C LEU A 125 0.95 -26.53 -2.75
N PRO A 126 0.86 -27.81 -3.16
CA PRO A 126 2.05 -28.63 -3.33
C PRO A 126 2.88 -28.08 -4.49
N SER A 127 4.20 -28.24 -4.40
CA SER A 127 5.14 -27.79 -5.42
C SER A 127 6.22 -28.86 -5.62
N SER A 128 6.77 -28.91 -6.83
CA SER A 128 7.92 -29.77 -7.18
C SER A 128 9.23 -28.98 -7.28
N LYS A 129 9.22 -27.71 -6.89
CA LYS A 129 10.45 -26.89 -6.81
C LYS A 129 11.42 -27.50 -5.81
N LYS A 130 12.70 -27.51 -6.16
CA LYS A 130 13.77 -27.91 -5.25
C LYS A 130 14.09 -26.74 -4.33
N VAL A 131 13.96 -26.93 -3.02
CA VAL A 131 14.25 -25.90 -2.01
C VAL A 131 15.35 -26.40 -1.10
N GLN A 132 16.39 -25.60 -0.94
CA GLN A 132 17.49 -25.83 -0.01
C GLN A 132 17.55 -24.66 0.98
N ILE A 133 17.69 -24.98 2.26
CA ILE A 133 17.85 -24.01 3.35
C ILE A 133 19.21 -24.19 3.98
N LYS A 134 19.98 -23.10 4.05
CA LYS A 134 21.27 -23.04 4.75
C LYS A 134 21.27 -21.97 5.84
N ILE A 135 21.96 -22.28 6.93
CA ILE A 135 22.18 -21.37 8.05
C ILE A 135 23.68 -21.39 8.34
N ASP A 136 24.34 -20.23 8.23
CA ASP A 136 25.79 -20.07 8.40
C ASP A 136 26.61 -21.11 7.59
N GLY A 137 26.18 -21.38 6.35
CA GLY A 137 26.80 -22.34 5.43
C GLY A 137 26.41 -23.81 5.63
N VAL A 138 25.70 -24.14 6.72
CA VAL A 138 25.26 -25.51 7.04
C VAL A 138 23.88 -25.76 6.42
N GLU A 139 23.75 -26.83 5.63
CA GLU A 139 22.46 -27.26 5.10
C GLU A 139 21.59 -27.86 6.21
N VAL A 140 20.45 -27.23 6.46
CA VAL A 140 19.50 -27.66 7.50
C VAL A 140 18.24 -28.31 6.91
N ALA A 141 17.92 -28.03 5.64
CA ALA A 141 16.80 -28.68 4.95
C ALA A 141 17.04 -28.71 3.43
N HIS A 142 16.55 -29.77 2.78
CA HIS A 142 16.59 -29.91 1.33
C HIS A 142 15.41 -30.77 0.86
N THR A 143 14.49 -30.19 0.09
CA THR A 143 13.27 -30.86 -0.38
C THR A 143 13.02 -30.63 -1.87
N SER A 144 12.33 -31.57 -2.52
CA SER A 144 11.75 -31.42 -3.86
C SER A 144 10.23 -31.50 -3.86
N ARG A 145 9.61 -31.40 -2.68
CA ARG A 145 8.16 -31.56 -2.46
C ARG A 145 7.62 -30.59 -1.40
N PRO A 146 7.98 -29.29 -1.43
CA PRO A 146 7.47 -28.34 -0.46
C PRO A 146 5.97 -28.07 -0.65
N LYS A 147 5.35 -27.55 0.40
CA LYS A 147 4.04 -26.91 0.34
C LYS A 147 4.20 -25.41 0.45
N LEU A 148 3.64 -24.66 -0.48
CA LEU A 148 3.64 -23.20 -0.49
C LEU A 148 2.34 -22.71 0.14
N LEU A 149 2.45 -22.00 1.27
CA LEU A 149 1.31 -21.39 1.93
C LEU A 149 1.24 -19.92 1.53
N TYR A 150 0.12 -19.55 0.93
CA TYR A 150 -0.30 -18.19 0.64
C TYR A 150 -1.34 -17.79 1.68
N GLU A 151 -1.09 -16.68 2.38
CA GLU A 151 -2.06 -16.07 3.27
C GLU A 151 -2.23 -14.62 2.84
N THR A 152 -3.48 -14.19 2.72
CA THR A 152 -3.81 -12.79 2.44
C THR A 152 -3.07 -11.85 3.38
N GLY A 153 -2.28 -10.91 2.84
CA GLY A 153 -1.51 -9.94 3.62
C GLY A 153 -0.08 -10.36 3.96
N LEU A 154 0.33 -11.60 3.71
CA LEU A 154 1.62 -12.12 4.20
C LEU A 154 2.50 -12.71 3.10
N PRO A 155 3.84 -12.67 3.26
CA PRO A 155 4.76 -13.37 2.37
C PRO A 155 4.43 -14.86 2.28
N VAL A 156 4.64 -15.43 1.09
CA VAL A 156 4.50 -16.87 0.87
C VAL A 156 5.49 -17.60 1.78
N ARG A 157 5.02 -18.59 2.53
CA ARG A 157 5.87 -19.43 3.37
C ARG A 157 6.03 -20.81 2.78
N THR A 158 7.28 -21.26 2.73
CA THR A 158 7.64 -22.60 2.26
C THR A 158 7.65 -23.57 3.44
N TYR A 159 6.74 -24.52 3.42
CA TYR A 159 6.62 -25.60 4.40
C TYR A 159 7.28 -26.86 3.85
N ILE A 160 8.32 -27.31 4.54
CA ILE A 160 9.18 -28.45 4.18
C ILE A 160 8.78 -29.67 5.03
N PRO A 161 8.56 -30.85 4.45
CA PRO A 161 8.26 -32.06 5.23
C PRO A 161 9.37 -32.33 6.27
N HIS A 162 9.03 -32.75 7.49
CA HIS A 162 10.03 -33.05 8.53
C HIS A 162 11.11 -34.03 8.07
N THR A 163 10.75 -35.00 7.22
CA THR A 163 11.67 -36.01 6.67
C THR A 163 12.76 -35.43 5.76
N ASP A 164 12.57 -34.20 5.28
CA ASP A 164 13.48 -33.50 4.37
C ASP A 164 14.29 -32.41 5.14
N VAL A 165 14.19 -32.41 6.47
CA VAL A 165 14.88 -31.49 7.39
C VAL A 165 15.84 -32.28 8.28
N ARG A 166 17.02 -31.71 8.55
CA ARG A 166 18.04 -32.25 9.46
C ARG A 166 17.60 -32.09 10.92
N LEU A 167 16.71 -32.96 11.37
CA LEU A 167 16.15 -32.93 12.74
C LEU A 167 17.22 -33.12 13.82
N ASP A 168 18.38 -33.69 13.50
CA ASP A 168 19.54 -33.78 14.41
C ASP A 168 20.12 -32.40 14.78
N LEU A 169 19.84 -31.37 13.97
CA LEU A 169 20.22 -29.98 14.23
C LEU A 169 19.10 -29.19 14.91
N LEU A 170 17.93 -29.78 15.17
CA LEU A 170 16.78 -29.10 15.76
C LEU A 170 16.50 -29.59 17.18
N GLU A 171 16.17 -28.65 18.05
CA GLU A 171 15.69 -28.90 19.41
C GLU A 171 14.41 -28.09 19.65
N ASP A 172 13.41 -28.68 20.32
CA ASP A 172 12.18 -27.97 20.68
C ASP A 172 12.49 -26.70 21.52
N ASP A 173 12.04 -25.54 21.05
CA ASP A 173 12.08 -24.28 21.80
C ASP A 173 10.87 -24.21 22.73
N LYS A 174 11.02 -24.75 23.94
CA LYS A 174 9.93 -24.85 24.93
C LYS A 174 9.43 -23.50 25.47
N GLU A 175 10.20 -22.44 25.27
CA GLU A 175 9.87 -21.09 25.76
C GLU A 175 9.13 -20.27 24.72
N ARG A 176 9.06 -20.74 23.46
CA ARG A 176 8.49 -19.99 22.35
C ARG A 176 7.32 -20.70 21.71
N THR A 177 6.16 -20.06 21.82
CA THR A 177 4.95 -20.40 21.08
C THR A 177 4.31 -19.13 20.53
N SER A 178 3.52 -19.26 19.47
CA SER A 178 2.73 -18.15 18.94
C SER A 178 1.38 -18.67 18.46
N HIS A 179 0.33 -17.89 18.67
CA HIS A 179 -1.03 -18.28 18.28
C HIS A 179 -1.48 -17.51 17.05
N CYS A 180 -2.03 -18.23 16.08
CA CYS A 180 -2.66 -17.68 14.89
C CYS A 180 -4.10 -18.18 14.81
N PRO A 181 -5.11 -17.31 14.61
CA PRO A 181 -6.48 -17.75 14.49
C PRO A 181 -6.70 -18.70 13.30
N TYR A 182 -5.92 -18.56 12.23
CA TYR A 182 -6.06 -19.36 11.01
C TYR A 182 -5.22 -20.64 10.96
N LYS A 183 -4.08 -20.65 11.64
CA LYS A 183 -3.12 -21.78 11.60
C LYS A 183 -3.12 -22.61 12.87
N GLY A 184 -3.51 -22.02 14.00
CA GLY A 184 -3.43 -22.63 15.31
C GLY A 184 -2.17 -22.21 16.07
N GLU A 185 -1.69 -23.10 16.93
CA GLU A 185 -0.51 -22.86 17.77
C GLU A 185 0.77 -23.30 17.04
N ALA A 186 1.68 -22.36 16.86
CA ALA A 186 2.99 -22.58 16.27
C ALA A 186 4.01 -22.96 17.36
N SER A 187 4.67 -24.10 17.18
CA SER A 187 5.82 -24.54 17.96
C SER A 187 7.11 -24.17 17.23
N TYR A 188 8.13 -23.76 17.97
CA TYR A 188 9.41 -23.32 17.40
C TYR A 188 10.54 -24.32 17.69
N TYR A 189 11.57 -24.28 16.85
CA TYR A 189 12.82 -25.00 17.06
C TYR A 189 13.99 -24.04 17.33
N VAL A 190 14.90 -24.46 18.20
CA VAL A 190 16.26 -23.95 18.32
C VAL A 190 17.14 -24.72 17.33
N VAL A 191 17.82 -24.00 16.43
CA VAL A 191 18.78 -24.61 15.50
C VAL A 191 20.15 -24.68 16.17
N LYS A 192 20.68 -25.89 16.31
CA LYS A 192 22.02 -26.19 16.85
C LYS A 192 22.98 -26.40 15.68
N LEU A 193 23.88 -25.45 15.47
CA LEU A 193 24.88 -25.57 14.42
C LEU A 193 26.08 -26.42 14.91
N PRO A 194 26.79 -27.11 14.01
CA PRO A 194 28.02 -27.83 14.33
C PRO A 194 29.12 -26.94 14.95
N SER A 195 29.07 -25.62 14.76
CA SER A 195 29.95 -24.65 15.42
C SER A 195 29.72 -24.55 16.94
N GLY A 196 28.59 -25.06 17.44
CA GLY A 196 28.11 -24.86 18.81
C GLY A 196 27.13 -23.71 18.97
N ASP A 197 26.92 -22.89 17.92
CA ASP A 197 25.97 -21.79 17.95
C ASP A 197 24.53 -22.29 18.03
N ARG A 198 23.71 -21.60 18.84
CA ARG A 198 22.28 -21.87 18.99
C ARG A 198 21.50 -20.68 18.47
N LYS A 199 20.63 -20.91 17.48
CA LYS A 199 19.82 -19.87 16.85
C LYS A 199 18.35 -20.10 17.16
N HIS A 200 17.70 -19.09 17.73
CA HIS A 200 16.29 -19.13 18.11
C HIS A 200 15.42 -18.42 17.07
N GLY A 201 14.14 -18.82 16.97
CA GLY A 201 13.16 -18.09 16.16
C GLY A 201 13.47 -18.07 14.66
N LEU A 202 14.10 -19.14 14.15
CA LEU A 202 14.36 -19.34 12.73
C LEU A 202 13.38 -20.32 12.07
N ALA A 203 12.98 -21.36 12.80
CA ALA A 203 12.14 -22.44 12.30
C ALA A 203 10.93 -22.67 13.20
N TRP A 204 9.77 -22.94 12.60
CA TRP A 204 8.54 -23.24 13.31
C TRP A 204 7.69 -24.27 12.55
N TRP A 205 6.73 -24.85 13.25
CA TRP A 205 5.74 -25.76 12.68
C TRP A 205 4.44 -25.75 13.48
N TYR A 206 3.39 -26.26 12.88
CA TYR A 206 2.09 -26.44 13.54
C TYR A 206 1.87 -27.93 13.81
N LYS A 207 1.91 -28.31 15.08
CA LYS A 207 1.68 -29.71 15.52
C LYS A 207 0.26 -30.17 15.22
N THR A 208 -0.70 -29.29 15.53
CA THR A 208 -2.14 -29.51 15.32
C THR A 208 -2.72 -28.27 14.62
N PRO A 209 -2.48 -28.10 13.32
CA PRO A 209 -2.98 -26.95 12.60
C PRO A 209 -4.51 -26.94 12.56
N LYS A 210 -5.09 -25.75 12.43
CA LYS A 210 -6.54 -25.59 12.18
C LYS A 210 -6.92 -26.18 10.82
N PHE A 211 -8.19 -26.50 10.63
CA PHE A 211 -8.68 -27.21 9.44
C PHE A 211 -8.27 -26.55 8.11
N GLU A 212 -8.39 -25.23 8.01
CA GLU A 212 -7.98 -24.45 6.82
C GLU A 212 -6.48 -24.51 6.53
N SER A 213 -5.68 -24.84 7.53
CA SER A 213 -4.23 -25.01 7.45
C SER A 213 -3.79 -26.46 7.61
N ALA A 214 -4.70 -27.44 7.58
CA ALA A 214 -4.37 -28.86 7.77
C ALA A 214 -3.33 -29.36 6.76
N GLY A 215 -3.29 -28.74 5.57
CA GLY A 215 -2.31 -29.05 4.54
C GLY A 215 -0.85 -28.92 4.99
N ILE A 216 -0.52 -28.10 5.97
CA ILE A 216 0.88 -27.93 6.46
C ILE A 216 1.21 -28.77 7.69
N GLU A 217 0.32 -29.66 8.14
CA GLU A 217 0.60 -30.59 9.23
C GLU A 217 1.86 -31.42 8.92
N GLY A 218 2.75 -31.57 9.91
CA GLY A 218 3.99 -32.32 9.74
C GLY A 218 5.01 -31.64 8.81
N HIS A 219 4.92 -30.33 8.60
CA HIS A 219 5.91 -29.55 7.84
C HIS A 219 6.52 -28.43 8.71
N ILE A 220 7.78 -28.12 8.46
CA ILE A 220 8.56 -27.05 9.10
C ILE A 220 8.72 -25.91 8.11
N ALA A 221 8.51 -24.68 8.55
CA ALA A 221 8.85 -23.47 7.81
C ALA A 221 10.04 -22.77 8.44
N PHE A 222 10.77 -22.02 7.62
CA PHE A 222 11.86 -21.13 8.04
C PHE A 222 11.51 -19.69 7.65
N TYR A 223 12.06 -18.72 8.39
CA TYR A 223 11.95 -17.33 7.98
C TYR A 223 12.94 -17.08 6.84
N ASP A 224 12.45 -17.03 5.60
CA ASP A 224 13.22 -16.76 4.37
C ASP A 224 14.17 -15.55 4.53
N GLU A 225 13.74 -14.53 5.28
CA GLU A 225 14.49 -13.32 5.57
C GLU A 225 15.64 -13.50 6.59
N LYS A 226 15.75 -14.66 7.24
CA LYS A 226 16.76 -14.98 8.26
C LYS A 226 17.68 -16.15 7.88
N VAL A 227 17.48 -16.77 6.72
CA VAL A 227 18.23 -17.96 6.27
C VAL A 227 18.60 -17.82 4.80
N GLU A 228 19.61 -18.56 4.33
CA GLU A 228 19.90 -18.64 2.90
C GLU A 228 18.91 -19.63 2.25
N VAL A 229 18.11 -19.15 1.31
CA VAL A 229 17.14 -19.97 0.57
C VAL A 229 17.58 -20.09 -0.88
N ARG A 230 17.69 -21.33 -1.37
CA ARG A 230 17.84 -21.62 -2.80
C ARG A 230 16.62 -22.35 -3.32
N VAL A 231 16.14 -21.91 -4.47
CA VAL A 231 14.99 -22.50 -5.18
C VAL A 231 15.41 -22.85 -6.60
N ASP A 232 15.34 -24.12 -6.98
CA ASP A 232 15.75 -24.64 -8.29
C ASP A 232 17.15 -24.17 -8.70
N ASP A 233 18.12 -24.34 -7.78
CA ASP A 233 19.54 -23.95 -7.92
C ASP A 233 19.80 -22.45 -8.10
N LYS A 234 18.75 -21.61 -7.98
CA LYS A 234 18.85 -20.16 -7.95
C LYS A 234 18.81 -19.69 -6.50
N THR A 235 19.82 -18.94 -6.09
CA THR A 235 19.77 -18.26 -4.79
C THR A 235 18.81 -17.09 -4.88
N HIS A 236 17.86 -17.03 -3.95
CA HIS A 236 16.99 -15.87 -3.80
C HIS A 236 17.76 -14.87 -2.93
N GLU A 237 18.59 -14.04 -3.56
CA GLU A 237 19.40 -13.04 -2.86
C GLU A 237 18.64 -11.71 -2.78
N PRO A 238 18.67 -11.01 -1.64
CA PRO A 238 18.12 -9.67 -1.52
C PRO A 238 18.94 -8.66 -2.35
N VAL A 239 18.26 -7.94 -3.24
CA VAL A 239 18.87 -6.99 -4.20
C VAL A 239 18.95 -5.55 -3.70
N ILE A 240 18.09 -5.18 -2.74
CA ILE A 240 18.18 -3.87 -2.08
C ILE A 240 19.21 -3.93 -0.94
N PRO A 241 20.17 -2.99 -0.85
CA PRO A 241 21.10 -2.88 0.28
C PRO A 241 20.41 -2.56 1.61
N ARG A 242 21.00 -2.97 2.74
CA ARG A 242 20.55 -2.60 4.09
C ARG A 242 20.89 -1.15 4.44
N LYS A 243 20.34 -0.20 3.69
CA LYS A 243 20.52 1.24 3.87
C LYS A 243 19.16 1.91 4.01
N ILE A 244 18.97 2.67 5.08
CA ILE A 244 17.81 3.54 5.29
C ILE A 244 18.26 4.97 5.05
N HIS A 245 17.56 5.68 4.16
CA HIS A 245 17.80 7.07 3.84
C HIS A 245 16.63 7.94 4.29
N GLN A 246 16.92 9.05 4.96
CA GLN A 246 15.96 10.12 5.20
C GLN A 246 16.60 11.46 4.84
N ILE A 247 15.80 12.44 4.45
CA ILE A 247 16.30 13.78 4.13
C ILE A 247 15.71 14.78 5.11
N TYR A 248 16.59 15.59 5.71
CA TYR A 248 16.17 16.75 6.48
C TYR A 248 17.02 17.95 6.07
N HIS A 249 16.37 18.88 5.39
CA HIS A 249 16.95 20.17 5.04
C HIS A 249 16.37 21.20 6.01
N ASP A 250 17.21 21.95 6.71
CA ASP A 250 16.77 23.06 7.56
C ASP A 250 16.64 24.34 6.73
N TRP A 251 15.39 24.76 6.52
CA TRP A 251 15.04 25.98 5.78
C TRP A 251 14.61 27.11 6.71
N SER A 252 14.56 26.85 8.02
CA SER A 252 14.16 27.82 9.04
C SER A 252 15.27 28.83 9.36
N GLY A 253 16.50 28.55 8.90
CA GLY A 253 17.67 29.36 9.17
C GLY A 253 18.21 29.23 10.60
N GLN A 254 17.71 28.26 11.38
CA GLN A 254 18.12 28.02 12.77
C GLN A 254 19.41 27.21 12.90
N GLY A 255 19.95 26.69 11.79
CA GLY A 255 21.30 26.10 11.71
C GLY A 255 21.39 24.69 12.28
N GLY A 256 20.27 23.97 12.36
CA GLY A 256 20.19 22.61 12.91
C GLY A 256 20.23 21.54 11.82
N ASN A 257 21.09 20.53 11.96
CA ASN A 257 21.11 19.35 11.07
C ASN A 257 20.12 18.24 11.48
N VAL A 258 19.28 18.49 12.51
CA VAL A 258 18.35 17.50 13.07
C VAL A 258 17.00 18.16 13.30
N PRO A 259 15.88 17.53 12.91
CA PRO A 259 14.56 18.11 13.10
C PRO A 259 14.20 18.29 14.57
N HIS A 260 13.61 19.44 14.91
CA HIS A 260 13.28 19.82 16.28
C HIS A 260 11.97 19.21 16.82
N THR A 261 11.26 18.40 16.03
CA THR A 261 9.99 17.78 16.45
C THR A 261 10.21 16.40 17.08
N ALA A 262 9.79 16.26 18.35
CA ALA A 262 9.87 14.98 19.06
C ALA A 262 9.13 13.84 18.34
N GLN A 263 8.12 14.15 17.52
CA GLN A 263 7.42 13.17 16.69
C GLN A 263 8.32 12.56 15.61
N TRP A 264 9.04 13.37 14.81
CA TRP A 264 9.89 12.85 13.74
C TRP A 264 11.10 12.08 14.29
N MET A 265 11.63 12.50 15.45
CA MET A 265 12.66 11.71 16.14
C MET A 265 12.13 10.32 16.52
N ARG A 266 10.92 10.23 17.10
CA ARG A 266 10.30 8.93 17.43
C ARG A 266 10.07 8.06 16.19
N LEU A 267 9.63 8.64 15.08
CA LEU A 267 9.39 7.92 13.83
C LEU A 267 10.69 7.41 13.20
N ARG A 268 11.72 8.26 13.13
CA ARG A 268 13.08 7.82 12.76
C ARG A 268 13.56 6.67 13.64
N ASP A 269 13.48 6.84 14.96
CA ASP A 269 14.00 5.87 15.91
C ASP A 269 13.24 4.54 15.80
N SER A 270 11.95 4.56 15.45
CA SER A 270 11.20 3.33 15.15
C SER A 270 11.82 2.54 13.99
N CYS A 271 12.27 3.21 12.93
CA CYS A 271 12.95 2.54 11.81
C CYS A 271 14.33 2.00 12.19
N ILE A 272 15.13 2.76 12.92
CA ILE A 272 16.46 2.31 13.38
C ILE A 272 16.32 1.08 14.29
N ASN A 273 15.41 1.15 15.27
CA ASN A 273 15.24 0.09 16.27
C ASN A 273 14.66 -1.21 15.68
N ARG A 274 13.80 -1.11 14.66
CA ARG A 274 13.21 -2.28 13.97
C ARG A 274 14.15 -2.94 12.96
N ASN A 275 15.27 -2.29 12.61
CA ASN A 275 16.20 -2.74 11.58
C ASN A 275 17.65 -2.78 12.09
N PRO A 276 17.95 -3.59 13.11
CA PRO A 276 19.31 -3.69 13.65
C PRO A 276 20.29 -4.15 12.56
N GLY A 277 21.46 -3.50 12.50
CA GLY A 277 22.50 -3.79 11.50
C GLY A 277 22.31 -3.13 10.14
N TRP A 278 21.25 -2.34 9.95
CA TRP A 278 21.10 -1.49 8.77
C TRP A 278 21.90 -0.18 8.93
N GLU A 279 22.48 0.30 7.83
CA GLU A 279 23.09 1.62 7.79
C GLU A 279 22.00 2.68 7.71
N TYR A 280 22.05 3.67 8.60
CA TYR A 280 21.13 4.80 8.60
C TYR A 280 21.86 6.07 8.13
N LYS A 281 21.28 6.79 7.16
CA LYS A 281 21.79 8.08 6.69
C LYS A 281 20.68 9.14 6.67
N LEU A 282 20.87 10.18 7.47
CA LEU A 282 20.14 11.44 7.37
C LEU A 282 20.94 12.41 6.47
N TRP A 283 20.29 12.93 5.43
CA TRP A 283 20.90 13.84 4.46
C TRP A 283 20.58 15.29 4.81
N SER A 284 21.62 16.07 5.14
CA SER A 284 21.52 17.54 5.29
C SER A 284 21.54 18.26 3.94
N SER A 285 21.13 19.53 3.90
CA SER A 285 21.15 20.35 2.67
C SER A 285 22.55 20.43 2.05
N ALA A 286 23.58 20.57 2.88
CA ALA A 286 24.97 20.67 2.45
C ALA A 286 25.48 19.36 1.84
N GLU A 287 25.30 18.23 2.55
CA GLU A 287 25.71 16.91 2.06
C GLU A 287 24.96 16.51 0.80
N SER A 288 23.68 16.88 0.71
CA SER A 288 22.86 16.63 -0.48
C SER A 288 23.42 17.33 -1.72
N ARG A 289 23.77 18.61 -1.57
CA ARG A 289 24.35 19.40 -2.65
C ARG A 289 25.75 18.92 -3.02
N GLU A 290 26.58 18.58 -2.03
CA GLU A 290 27.92 18.02 -2.25
C GLU A 290 27.86 16.69 -3.01
N PHE A 291 26.95 15.79 -2.63
CA PHE A 291 26.72 14.53 -3.33
C PHE A 291 26.35 14.75 -4.79
N LEU A 292 25.38 15.63 -5.08
CA LEU A 292 25.01 15.94 -6.46
C LEU A 292 26.15 16.61 -7.21
N GLN A 293 26.91 17.50 -6.59
CA GLN A 293 28.08 18.13 -7.21
C GLN A 293 29.15 17.11 -7.59
N ARG A 294 29.38 16.10 -6.76
CA ARG A 294 30.40 15.08 -6.98
C ARG A 294 29.97 14.03 -8.00
N GLU A 295 28.77 13.49 -7.87
CA GLU A 295 28.31 12.32 -8.65
C GLU A 295 27.47 12.71 -9.86
N TYR A 296 26.81 13.87 -9.84
CA TYR A 296 25.82 14.30 -10.84
C TYR A 296 25.96 15.79 -11.16
N SER A 297 27.20 16.27 -11.35
CA SER A 297 27.52 17.69 -11.52
C SER A 297 26.70 18.40 -12.60
N TRP A 298 26.32 17.68 -13.66
CA TRP A 298 25.45 18.16 -14.73
C TRP A 298 24.05 18.57 -14.27
N PHE A 299 23.54 17.96 -13.19
CA PHE A 299 22.22 18.24 -12.63
C PHE A 299 22.24 19.40 -11.63
N LEU A 300 23.41 19.75 -11.09
CA LEU A 300 23.56 20.76 -10.04
C LEU A 300 22.95 22.13 -10.41
N PRO A 301 23.10 22.68 -11.64
CA PRO A 301 22.44 23.93 -12.02
C PRO A 301 20.91 23.86 -11.94
N ILE A 302 20.34 22.70 -12.26
CA ILE A 302 18.89 22.48 -12.23
C ILE A 302 18.43 22.35 -10.78
N TYR A 303 19.13 21.57 -9.98
CA TYR A 303 18.89 21.42 -8.55
C TYR A 303 18.91 22.76 -7.82
N ASP A 304 19.91 23.60 -8.10
CA ASP A 304 20.02 24.93 -7.50
C ASP A 304 18.91 25.88 -8.01
N SER A 305 18.40 25.69 -9.23
CA SER A 305 17.34 26.52 -9.82
C SER A 305 15.92 26.26 -9.30
N TYR A 306 15.69 25.18 -8.54
CA TYR A 306 14.36 24.88 -8.01
C TYR A 306 13.85 26.02 -7.11
N ARG A 307 12.65 26.51 -7.43
CA ARG A 307 12.03 27.64 -6.73
C ARG A 307 11.54 27.24 -5.35
N HIS A 308 10.92 26.07 -5.24
CA HIS A 308 10.35 25.60 -4.00
C HIS A 308 11.32 24.62 -3.31
N PRO A 309 11.60 24.84 -2.02
CA PRO A 309 12.41 23.96 -1.20
C PRO A 309 12.21 22.45 -1.40
N VAL A 310 10.95 22.03 -1.31
CA VAL A 310 10.53 20.63 -1.40
C VAL A 310 10.94 19.96 -2.71
N GLN A 311 11.05 20.71 -3.82
CA GLN A 311 11.46 20.13 -5.10
C GLN A 311 12.89 19.59 -5.07
N ARG A 312 13.76 20.21 -4.27
CA ARG A 312 15.13 19.72 -4.05
C ARG A 312 15.11 18.41 -3.28
N VAL A 313 14.28 18.30 -2.26
CA VAL A 313 14.12 17.06 -1.49
C VAL A 313 13.58 15.96 -2.40
N ASP A 314 12.50 16.20 -3.14
CA ASP A 314 11.92 15.25 -4.10
C ASP A 314 12.95 14.74 -5.12
N ALA A 315 13.65 15.66 -5.79
CA ALA A 315 14.65 15.30 -6.78
C ALA A 315 15.79 14.48 -6.17
N LEU A 316 16.27 14.89 -4.98
CA LEU A 316 17.37 14.21 -4.30
C LEU A 316 17.04 12.74 -3.98
N LYS A 317 15.81 12.43 -3.53
CA LYS A 317 15.37 11.05 -3.27
C LYS A 317 15.70 10.14 -4.46
N TYR A 318 15.42 10.61 -5.67
CA TYR A 318 15.64 9.84 -6.89
C TYR A 318 17.11 9.57 -7.19
N PHE A 319 17.98 10.54 -6.95
CA PHE A 319 19.42 10.37 -7.15
C PHE A 319 20.06 9.50 -6.07
N ILE A 320 19.57 9.57 -4.83
CA ILE A 320 19.98 8.65 -3.75
C ILE A 320 19.61 7.21 -4.14
N MET A 321 18.35 6.98 -4.54
CA MET A 321 17.90 5.64 -4.96
C MET A 321 18.67 5.14 -6.18
N ARG A 322 18.96 6.00 -7.16
CA ARG A 322 19.82 5.65 -8.30
C ARG A 322 21.21 5.19 -7.88
N HIS A 323 21.86 5.94 -7.00
CA HIS A 323 23.28 5.74 -6.70
C HIS A 323 23.52 4.67 -5.62
N TYR A 324 22.83 4.78 -4.50
CA TYR A 324 23.05 3.92 -3.33
C TYR A 324 22.05 2.76 -3.23
N GLY A 325 20.91 2.86 -3.91
CA GLY A 325 19.77 2.00 -3.63
C GLY A 325 19.30 2.17 -2.18
N GLY A 326 18.82 1.09 -1.57
CA GLY A 326 18.34 1.08 -0.20
C GLY A 326 16.84 1.40 -0.14
N ILE A 327 16.40 1.87 1.04
CA ILE A 327 15.01 2.29 1.27
C ILE A 327 15.01 3.72 1.80
N TYR A 328 14.34 4.60 1.08
CA TYR A 328 14.04 5.96 1.51
C TYR A 328 12.72 6.01 2.28
N VAL A 329 12.68 6.77 3.37
CA VAL A 329 11.49 7.01 4.19
C VAL A 329 11.44 8.50 4.59
N ASP A 330 10.35 9.20 4.31
CA ASP A 330 10.18 10.59 4.74
C ASP A 330 10.27 10.73 6.28
N MET A 331 10.62 11.93 6.76
CA MET A 331 10.85 12.18 8.20
C MET A 331 9.60 12.06 9.07
N ASP A 332 8.43 12.20 8.46
CA ASP A 332 7.10 12.02 9.04
C ASP A 332 6.57 10.59 8.83
N ASN A 333 7.40 9.65 8.37
CA ASN A 333 7.10 8.23 8.34
C ASN A 333 8.01 7.44 9.30
N GLY A 334 7.44 6.41 9.92
CA GLY A 334 8.17 5.47 10.78
C GLY A 334 7.94 4.02 10.36
N CYS A 335 8.62 3.09 11.02
CA CYS A 335 8.56 1.66 10.70
C CYS A 335 7.84 0.90 11.81
N LEU A 336 6.83 0.13 11.42
CA LEU A 336 6.10 -0.79 12.29
C LEU A 336 6.80 -2.15 12.38
N GLU A 337 7.44 -2.58 11.29
CA GLU A 337 8.11 -3.88 11.20
C GLU A 337 9.50 -3.77 10.55
N SER A 338 10.25 -4.86 10.57
CA SER A 338 11.54 -4.94 9.87
C SER A 338 11.34 -4.83 8.36
N LEU A 339 12.18 -4.05 7.69
CA LEU A 339 12.17 -3.81 6.25
C LEU A 339 12.89 -4.92 5.45
N GLU A 340 13.45 -5.93 6.13
CA GLU A 340 14.17 -7.05 5.52
C GLU A 340 13.41 -7.76 4.39
N PRO A 341 12.10 -8.05 4.51
CA PRO A 341 11.33 -8.68 3.43
C PRO A 341 11.25 -7.86 2.16
N LEU A 342 11.38 -6.53 2.24
CA LEU A 342 11.27 -5.66 1.07
C LEU A 342 12.49 -5.71 0.18
N ARG A 343 13.61 -6.27 0.67
CA ARG A 343 14.86 -6.29 -0.08
C ARG A 343 14.86 -7.20 -1.31
N TYR A 344 13.84 -8.04 -1.43
CA TYR A 344 13.64 -8.94 -2.56
C TYR A 344 12.90 -8.29 -3.73
N TYR A 345 12.39 -7.07 -3.57
CA TYR A 345 11.84 -6.29 -4.67
C TYR A 345 12.96 -5.47 -5.33
N PRO A 346 13.23 -5.62 -6.64
CA PRO A 346 14.26 -4.86 -7.36
C PRO A 346 14.10 -3.36 -7.26
N ALA A 347 12.86 -2.88 -7.31
CA ALA A 347 12.48 -1.54 -6.95
C ALA A 347 10.99 -1.49 -6.59
N PHE A 348 10.62 -0.60 -5.67
CA PHE A 348 9.25 -0.42 -5.25
C PHE A 348 8.92 1.01 -4.81
N THR A 349 7.64 1.36 -4.92
CA THR A 349 7.02 2.55 -4.32
C THR A 349 5.71 2.12 -3.67
N THR A 350 5.06 3.06 -3.01
CA THR A 350 3.75 2.90 -2.40
C THR A 350 2.68 3.71 -3.12
N ASP A 351 1.42 3.38 -2.86
CA ASP A 351 0.26 4.12 -3.40
C ASP A 351 -0.69 4.47 -2.26
N GLY A 352 -0.97 5.76 -2.09
CA GLY A 352 -1.89 6.27 -1.08
C GLY A 352 -3.37 6.18 -1.45
N GLY A 353 -3.72 5.63 -2.62
CA GLY A 353 -5.09 5.41 -3.06
C GLY A 353 -5.77 6.66 -3.64
N GLU A 354 -4.99 7.71 -3.89
CA GLU A 354 -5.45 9.00 -4.42
C GLU A 354 -5.26 9.14 -5.94
N GLY A 355 -4.72 8.11 -6.59
CA GLY A 355 -4.43 8.07 -8.03
C GLY A 355 -2.93 8.18 -8.34
N PRO A 356 -2.23 9.25 -7.94
CA PRO A 356 -0.78 9.35 -8.07
C PRO A 356 -0.03 8.47 -7.06
N LEU A 357 1.05 7.86 -7.52
CA LEU A 357 1.97 7.10 -6.66
C LEU A 357 2.64 8.02 -5.64
N PHE A 358 2.88 7.47 -4.46
CA PHE A 358 3.57 8.18 -3.40
C PHE A 358 5.09 8.19 -3.62
N ILE A 359 5.75 9.16 -3.00
CA ILE A 359 7.21 9.31 -3.03
C ILE A 359 7.78 9.51 -1.63
N ASN A 360 6.96 9.22 -0.61
CA ASN A 360 7.36 9.28 0.78
C ASN A 360 8.17 8.06 1.19
N ILE A 361 7.89 6.91 0.57
CA ILE A 361 8.62 5.66 0.76
C ILE A 361 8.98 5.09 -0.60
N LEU A 362 10.28 4.85 -0.79
CA LEU A 362 10.85 4.34 -2.04
C LEU A 362 11.89 3.29 -1.71
N GLY A 363 12.03 2.26 -2.54
CA GLY A 363 13.13 1.32 -2.41
C GLY A 363 13.65 0.84 -3.75
N ALA A 364 14.96 0.61 -3.85
CA ALA A 364 15.54 -0.01 -5.03
C ALA A 364 16.93 -0.60 -4.81
N ALA A 365 17.27 -1.53 -5.70
CA ALA A 365 18.65 -1.87 -5.99
C ALA A 365 19.38 -0.65 -6.59
N PRO A 366 20.68 -0.45 -6.30
CA PRO A 366 21.49 0.55 -6.96
C PRO A 366 21.41 0.40 -8.49
N HIS A 367 21.37 1.53 -9.21
CA HIS A 367 21.29 1.57 -10.67
C HIS A 367 20.07 0.86 -11.28
N HIS A 368 18.97 0.71 -10.53
CA HIS A 368 17.74 0.17 -11.10
C HIS A 368 17.30 1.02 -12.32
N PRO A 369 16.99 0.41 -13.49
CA PRO A 369 16.87 1.16 -14.74
C PRO A 369 15.77 2.24 -14.74
N PHE A 370 14.72 2.06 -13.94
CA PHE A 370 13.71 3.10 -13.71
C PHE A 370 14.30 4.40 -13.17
N TYR A 371 15.18 4.33 -12.16
CA TYR A 371 15.75 5.54 -11.56
C TYR A 371 16.75 6.22 -12.50
N GLU A 372 17.48 5.45 -13.30
CA GLU A 372 18.33 6.00 -14.35
C GLU A 372 17.49 6.72 -15.41
N TYR A 373 16.42 6.08 -15.89
CA TYR A 373 15.48 6.68 -16.82
C TYR A 373 14.88 7.97 -16.26
N MET A 374 14.33 7.94 -15.04
CA MET A 374 13.68 9.09 -14.42
C MET A 374 14.65 10.25 -14.20
N THR A 375 15.80 10.00 -13.57
CA THR A 375 16.78 11.06 -13.27
C THR A 375 17.38 11.67 -14.54
N ASN A 376 17.55 10.90 -15.62
CA ASN A 376 18.01 11.44 -16.90
C ASN A 376 16.95 12.33 -17.61
N ASN A 377 15.68 12.26 -17.20
CA ASN A 377 14.57 13.00 -17.83
C ASN A 377 14.00 14.14 -16.95
N ILE A 378 14.35 14.21 -15.66
CA ILE A 378 13.78 15.18 -14.71
C ILE A 378 14.03 16.64 -15.12
N TRP A 379 15.14 16.93 -15.80
CA TRP A 379 15.50 18.28 -16.23
C TRP A 379 14.44 18.93 -17.12
N ALA A 380 13.80 18.16 -18.00
CA ALA A 380 12.82 18.66 -18.95
C ALA A 380 11.54 19.18 -18.24
N TYR A 381 11.27 18.68 -17.03
CA TYR A 381 10.10 19.05 -16.25
C TYR A 381 10.31 20.32 -15.44
N ASN A 382 11.56 20.68 -15.12
CA ASN A 382 11.84 21.96 -14.46
C ASN A 382 11.67 23.19 -15.39
N LEU A 383 11.50 22.98 -16.71
CA LEU A 383 11.29 24.06 -17.68
C LEU A 383 9.87 24.65 -17.65
N PHE A 384 8.93 23.98 -16.97
CA PHE A 384 7.54 24.40 -16.90
C PHE A 384 7.22 24.99 -15.52
N TYR A 385 6.58 26.16 -15.53
CA TYR A 385 6.11 26.83 -14.33
C TYR A 385 4.59 26.91 -14.34
N TYR A 386 3.96 26.46 -13.26
CA TYR A 386 2.53 26.60 -13.05
C TYR A 386 2.27 27.70 -12.02
N PRO A 387 1.20 28.50 -12.19
CA PRO A 387 0.91 29.59 -11.27
C PRO A 387 0.57 29.14 -9.84
N LEU A 388 0.22 27.87 -9.66
CA LEU A 388 -0.08 27.27 -8.35
C LEU A 388 1.15 26.46 -7.86
N PRO A 389 1.71 26.78 -6.68
CA PRO A 389 2.82 26.05 -6.08
C PRO A 389 2.60 24.52 -6.04
N TYR A 390 1.41 24.06 -5.67
CA TYR A 390 1.07 22.64 -5.64
C TYR A 390 1.29 21.95 -6.98
N LEU A 391 0.82 22.58 -8.06
CA LEU A 391 0.95 22.04 -9.41
C LEU A 391 2.41 22.05 -9.86
N THR A 392 3.15 23.13 -9.58
CA THR A 392 4.57 23.23 -9.91
C THR A 392 5.39 22.16 -9.21
N VAL A 393 5.22 21.98 -7.90
CA VAL A 393 5.93 20.95 -7.15
C VAL A 393 5.55 19.56 -7.65
N SER A 394 4.25 19.27 -7.76
CA SER A 394 3.75 17.94 -8.14
C SER A 394 4.21 17.50 -9.54
N TYR A 395 4.23 18.41 -10.52
CA TYR A 395 4.63 18.11 -11.90
C TYR A 395 6.13 18.17 -12.18
N ASN A 396 6.90 18.99 -11.44
CA ASN A 396 8.32 19.15 -11.74
C ASN A 396 9.18 18.08 -11.08
N SER A 397 8.80 17.64 -9.88
CA SER A 397 9.57 16.68 -9.08
C SER A 397 8.74 15.77 -8.20
N GLY A 398 7.49 16.12 -7.88
CA GLY A 398 6.64 15.41 -6.93
C GLY A 398 5.90 14.19 -7.47
N ARG A 399 4.79 13.82 -6.81
CA ARG A 399 3.99 12.60 -7.06
C ARG A 399 3.56 12.43 -8.53
N TRP A 400 3.18 13.52 -9.21
CA TRP A 400 2.68 13.45 -10.58
C TRP A 400 3.80 13.26 -11.59
N PHE A 401 4.95 13.91 -11.39
CA PHE A 401 6.17 13.64 -12.14
C PHE A 401 6.56 12.16 -12.03
N PHE A 402 6.66 11.67 -10.80
CA PHE A 402 7.07 10.30 -10.51
C PHE A 402 6.13 9.28 -11.17
N THR A 403 4.82 9.48 -11.03
CA THR A 403 3.80 8.62 -11.66
C THR A 403 3.94 8.63 -13.19
N SER A 404 4.11 9.80 -13.81
CA SER A 404 4.29 9.89 -15.26
C SER A 404 5.56 9.18 -15.75
N MET A 405 6.65 9.25 -14.98
CA MET A 405 7.88 8.51 -15.29
C MET A 405 7.67 7.00 -15.14
N TRP A 406 6.95 6.58 -14.09
CA TRP A 406 6.62 5.19 -13.85
C TRP A 406 5.81 4.62 -15.02
N GLU A 407 4.75 5.29 -15.45
CA GLU A 407 3.92 4.86 -16.58
C GLU A 407 4.73 4.75 -17.87
N LYS A 408 5.49 5.79 -18.23
CA LYS A 408 6.31 5.82 -19.45
C LYS A 408 7.38 4.72 -19.45
N TYR A 409 8.01 4.49 -18.31
CA TYR A 409 9.02 3.45 -18.18
C TYR A 409 8.41 2.06 -18.36
N HIS A 410 7.30 1.73 -17.69
CA HIS A 410 6.64 0.43 -17.81
C HIS A 410 6.08 0.18 -19.22
N ASP A 411 5.51 1.20 -19.86
CA ASP A 411 5.09 1.12 -21.25
C ASP A 411 6.29 0.82 -22.19
N SER A 412 7.46 1.41 -21.90
CA SER A 412 8.69 1.12 -22.65
C SER A 412 9.21 -0.31 -22.46
N VAL A 413 9.17 -0.84 -21.23
CA VAL A 413 9.60 -2.22 -20.89
C VAL A 413 8.64 -3.22 -21.53
N ASN A 414 7.34 -2.98 -21.44
CA ASN A 414 6.32 -3.83 -22.05
C ASN A 414 6.43 -3.86 -23.58
N ARG A 415 6.63 -2.71 -24.25
CA ARG A 415 6.82 -2.67 -25.71
C ARG A 415 8.09 -3.38 -26.17
N ARG A 416 9.21 -3.23 -25.47
CA ARG A 416 10.45 -3.98 -25.80
C ARG A 416 10.22 -5.47 -25.68
N THR A 417 9.55 -5.91 -24.60
CA THR A 417 9.19 -7.32 -24.38
C THR A 417 8.31 -7.82 -25.53
N TRP A 418 7.28 -7.06 -25.90
CA TRP A 418 6.36 -7.41 -26.98
C TRP A 418 7.08 -7.52 -28.33
N ASN A 419 7.93 -6.56 -28.67
CA ASN A 419 8.71 -6.58 -29.90
C ASN A 419 9.70 -7.75 -29.94
N LEU A 420 10.38 -8.08 -28.83
CA LEU A 420 11.29 -9.22 -28.77
C LEU A 420 10.57 -10.56 -29.00
N VAL A 421 9.39 -10.75 -28.40
CA VAL A 421 8.58 -11.98 -28.57
C VAL A 421 8.05 -12.11 -30.00
N HIS A 422 7.64 -11.01 -30.65
CA HIS A 422 7.04 -11.05 -31.99
C HIS A 422 8.07 -10.95 -33.14
N SER A 423 9.30 -10.54 -32.85
CA SER A 423 10.41 -10.55 -33.84
C SER A 423 11.13 -11.90 -33.90
N ALA A 424 11.02 -12.71 -32.85
CA ALA A 424 11.63 -14.03 -32.76
C ALA A 424 10.63 -15.11 -33.18
N GLY A 425 10.43 -15.28 -34.50
CA GLY A 425 9.72 -16.45 -35.03
C GLY A 425 10.34 -17.76 -34.53
N GLU A 426 9.49 -18.76 -34.22
CA GLU A 426 9.78 -20.14 -33.77
C GLU A 426 10.86 -20.35 -32.67
N GLY A 427 11.41 -19.29 -32.06
CA GLY A 427 12.46 -19.32 -31.04
C GLY A 427 12.10 -18.65 -29.72
N ALA A 428 10.82 -18.36 -29.49
CA ALA A 428 10.33 -17.64 -28.30
C ALA A 428 10.70 -18.33 -26.97
N ASP A 429 10.85 -19.65 -26.97
CA ASP A 429 11.21 -20.43 -25.77
C ASP A 429 12.63 -20.14 -25.26
N GLN A 430 13.54 -19.65 -26.12
CA GLN A 430 14.92 -19.33 -25.71
C GLN A 430 15.10 -17.91 -25.16
N ILE A 431 14.16 -16.99 -25.39
CA ILE A 431 14.27 -15.58 -24.92
C ILE A 431 13.98 -15.46 -23.42
N HIS A 432 13.25 -16.41 -22.83
CA HIS A 432 13.13 -16.51 -21.38
C HIS A 432 14.45 -16.86 -20.67
N ALA A 433 15.48 -17.30 -21.42
CA ALA A 433 16.78 -17.69 -20.88
C ALA A 433 17.87 -16.60 -20.98
N SER A 434 17.65 -15.47 -21.67
CA SER A 434 18.66 -14.40 -21.78
C SER A 434 18.64 -13.46 -20.56
N GLY A 435 19.29 -13.90 -19.46
CA GLY A 435 20.16 -13.10 -18.59
C GLY A 435 19.59 -12.00 -17.67
N ALA A 436 18.43 -11.40 -17.95
CA ALA A 436 17.77 -10.49 -17.03
C ALA A 436 16.31 -10.93 -16.91
N ASN A 437 15.92 -11.50 -15.76
CA ASN A 437 14.51 -11.76 -15.51
C ASN A 437 13.78 -10.43 -15.72
N ASN A 438 12.81 -10.39 -16.64
CA ASN A 438 12.03 -9.17 -16.90
C ASN A 438 11.39 -8.61 -15.61
N LYS A 439 11.19 -9.47 -14.59
CA LYS A 439 10.77 -9.10 -13.24
C LYS A 439 11.73 -8.13 -12.53
N ASP A 440 13.03 -8.21 -12.80
CA ASP A 440 14.09 -7.41 -12.17
C ASP A 440 14.17 -6.00 -12.73
N GLN A 441 13.53 -5.76 -13.88
CA GLN A 441 13.41 -4.44 -14.51
C GLN A 441 12.14 -3.70 -14.09
N LEU A 442 11.17 -4.40 -13.51
CA LEU A 442 9.87 -3.83 -13.17
C LEU A 442 9.90 -3.16 -11.81
N TYR A 443 9.41 -1.93 -11.76
CA TYR A 443 9.31 -1.16 -10.54
C TYR A 443 7.93 -1.38 -9.94
N ARG A 444 7.87 -2.05 -8.79
CA ARG A 444 6.62 -2.48 -8.17
C ARG A 444 5.92 -1.35 -7.46
N VAL A 445 4.59 -1.43 -7.40
CA VAL A 445 3.83 -0.75 -6.37
C VAL A 445 3.60 -1.80 -5.28
N VAL A 446 4.03 -1.49 -4.07
CA VAL A 446 3.85 -2.33 -2.88
C VAL A 446 3.02 -1.53 -1.88
N MET A 447 2.18 -2.20 -1.09
CA MET A 447 1.29 -1.52 -0.14
C MET A 447 0.48 -0.42 -0.83
N GLU A 448 -0.38 -0.88 -1.73
CA GLU A 448 -1.38 -0.03 -2.36
C GLU A 448 -2.45 0.33 -1.33
N ASN A 449 -3.03 1.52 -1.42
CA ASN A 449 -4.16 1.94 -0.60
C ASN A 449 -5.41 2.15 -1.48
N HIS A 450 -5.44 1.51 -2.65
CA HIS A 450 -6.65 1.42 -3.45
C HIS A 450 -7.70 0.59 -2.71
N ARG A 451 -8.97 0.78 -3.09
CA ARG A 451 -10.08 0.08 -2.44
C ARG A 451 -9.93 -1.44 -2.61
N GLY A 452 -9.60 -2.14 -1.53
CA GLY A 452 -9.35 -3.57 -1.56
C GLY A 452 -7.87 -3.98 -1.59
N ALA A 453 -6.96 -3.07 -1.27
CA ALA A 453 -5.56 -3.39 -1.09
C ALA A 453 -5.24 -3.79 0.36
N GLU A 454 -4.14 -4.52 0.53
CA GLU A 454 -3.64 -4.92 1.84
C GLU A 454 -3.14 -3.70 2.63
N PRO A 455 -3.39 -3.61 3.94
CA PRO A 455 -2.90 -2.50 4.73
C PRO A 455 -1.38 -2.45 4.81
N TRP A 456 -0.87 -1.26 5.08
CA TRP A 456 0.55 -0.99 5.22
C TRP A 456 1.11 -1.71 6.44
N VAL A 457 1.83 -2.82 6.22
CA VAL A 457 2.38 -3.65 7.30
C VAL A 457 3.68 -3.06 7.86
N PHE A 458 4.42 -2.32 7.04
CA PHE A 458 5.79 -1.94 7.36
C PHE A 458 5.94 -0.54 7.94
N TRP A 459 4.97 0.35 7.71
CA TRP A 459 5.13 1.77 8.00
C TRP A 459 3.93 2.38 8.73
N ASN A 460 4.20 3.44 9.48
CA ASN A 460 3.19 4.33 10.02
C ASN A 460 3.42 5.77 9.52
N GLU A 461 2.39 6.59 9.64
CA GLU A 461 2.41 8.01 9.26
C GLU A 461 2.27 8.88 10.51
N GLY A 462 3.13 9.89 10.61
CA GLY A 462 3.00 11.01 11.52
C GLY A 462 2.30 12.19 10.85
N ALA A 463 2.13 13.27 11.60
CA ALA A 463 1.67 14.52 11.02
C ALA A 463 2.78 15.07 10.11
N GLY A 464 2.51 15.12 8.80
CA GLY A 464 3.35 15.82 7.85
C GLY A 464 3.20 17.32 8.05
N LEU A 465 4.27 17.98 8.49
CA LEU A 465 4.29 19.43 8.76
C LEU A 465 5.21 20.18 7.78
N THR A 466 5.70 19.51 6.74
CA THR A 466 6.78 20.01 5.87
C THR A 466 6.31 20.73 4.63
N TRP A 467 5.08 20.49 4.16
CA TRP A 467 4.54 21.16 2.98
C TRP A 467 3.03 21.38 3.06
N GLU A 468 2.66 22.49 3.72
CA GLU A 468 1.32 23.08 3.64
C GLU A 468 1.48 24.51 3.12
N ASP A 469 1.27 24.71 1.82
CA ASP A 469 1.10 26.06 1.25
C ASP A 469 -0.40 26.36 1.12
N TRP A 470 -0.79 27.62 0.92
CA TRP A 470 -2.19 28.05 0.96
C TRP A 470 -3.09 27.29 -0.03
N ASP A 471 -2.53 26.86 -1.16
CA ASP A 471 -3.25 26.14 -2.22
C ASP A 471 -3.42 24.64 -1.95
N PHE A 472 -2.62 24.04 -1.05
CA PHE A 472 -2.76 22.64 -0.65
C PHE A 472 -4.14 22.35 -0.06
N SER A 473 -4.60 23.21 0.84
CA SER A 473 -5.93 23.11 1.47
C SER A 473 -7.08 23.15 0.45
N ILE A 474 -6.90 23.93 -0.63
CA ILE A 474 -7.89 24.06 -1.71
C ILE A 474 -7.96 22.75 -2.50
N PHE A 475 -6.82 22.17 -2.88
CA PHE A 475 -6.81 20.91 -3.61
C PHE A 475 -7.31 19.74 -2.78
N GLN A 476 -6.99 19.70 -1.48
CA GLN A 476 -7.52 18.70 -0.56
C GLN A 476 -9.06 18.81 -0.46
N TRP A 477 -9.59 20.03 -0.32
CA TRP A 477 -11.03 20.27 -0.32
C TRP A 477 -11.69 19.89 -1.64
N ILE A 478 -11.07 20.23 -2.78
CA ILE A 478 -11.55 19.84 -4.12
C ILE A 478 -11.61 18.31 -4.23
N GLY A 479 -10.57 17.60 -3.81
CA GLY A 479 -10.52 16.13 -3.82
C GLY A 479 -11.66 15.51 -3.00
N GLN A 480 -11.84 15.94 -1.76
CA GLN A 480 -12.90 15.47 -0.87
C GLN A 480 -14.32 15.81 -1.38
N ASN A 481 -14.44 16.87 -2.18
CA ASN A 481 -15.72 17.36 -2.70
C ASN A 481 -15.83 17.24 -4.23
N ALA A 482 -15.07 16.35 -4.87
CA ALA A 482 -14.93 16.28 -6.34
C ALA A 482 -16.28 16.19 -7.05
N THR A 483 -17.21 15.39 -6.52
CA THR A 483 -18.58 15.27 -7.07
C THR A 483 -19.39 16.56 -6.97
N LYS A 484 -19.24 17.34 -5.90
CA LYS A 484 -19.88 18.65 -5.74
C LYS A 484 -19.27 19.66 -6.69
N VAL A 485 -17.93 19.69 -6.80
CA VAL A 485 -17.21 20.59 -7.71
C VAL A 485 -17.61 20.33 -9.15
N ILE A 486 -17.69 19.06 -9.57
CA ILE A 486 -18.15 18.69 -10.92
C ILE A 486 -19.59 19.16 -11.15
N ARG A 487 -20.51 18.95 -10.20
CA ARG A 487 -21.91 19.41 -10.33
C ARG A 487 -22.01 20.92 -10.45
N ILE A 488 -21.24 21.67 -9.66
CA ILE A 488 -21.19 23.14 -9.74
C ILE A 488 -20.63 23.57 -11.11
N ALA A 489 -19.54 22.97 -11.57
CA ALA A 489 -18.95 23.28 -12.87
C ALA A 489 -19.92 23.00 -14.03
N VAL A 490 -20.62 21.86 -14.00
CA VAL A 490 -21.67 21.52 -14.98
C VAL A 490 -22.83 22.52 -14.91
N ALA A 491 -23.28 22.91 -13.72
CA ALA A 491 -24.37 23.88 -13.56
C ALA A 491 -23.96 25.28 -14.10
N VAL A 492 -22.76 25.74 -13.78
CA VAL A 492 -22.21 27.02 -14.24
C VAL A 492 -22.05 27.03 -15.75
N THR A 493 -21.45 25.99 -16.34
CA THR A 493 -21.28 25.88 -17.80
C THR A 493 -22.62 25.77 -18.52
N ALA A 494 -23.59 25.03 -17.97
CA ALA A 494 -24.95 24.97 -18.52
C ALA A 494 -25.64 26.34 -18.45
N THR A 495 -25.50 27.07 -17.35
CA THR A 495 -26.09 28.40 -17.19
C THR A 495 -25.45 29.42 -18.13
N LEU A 496 -24.13 29.41 -18.25
CA LEU A 496 -23.42 30.25 -19.23
C LEU A 496 -23.82 29.91 -20.67
N SER A 497 -24.02 28.63 -20.99
CA SER A 497 -24.50 28.17 -22.31
C SER A 497 -25.94 28.63 -22.58
N ILE A 498 -26.82 28.61 -21.58
CA ILE A 498 -28.19 29.12 -21.69
C ILE A 498 -28.19 30.63 -21.89
N ILE A 499 -27.40 31.37 -21.10
CA ILE A 499 -27.29 32.84 -21.20
C ILE A 499 -26.77 33.23 -22.58
N THR A 500 -25.69 32.60 -23.06
CA THR A 500 -25.15 32.86 -24.40
C THR A 500 -26.16 32.53 -25.49
N SER A 501 -26.87 31.40 -25.38
CA SER A 501 -27.95 31.03 -26.32
C SER A 501 -29.09 32.04 -26.32
N LEU A 502 -29.51 32.55 -25.15
CA LEU A 502 -30.54 33.58 -25.02
C LEU A 502 -30.09 34.93 -25.61
N VAL A 503 -28.82 35.31 -25.42
CA VAL A 503 -28.24 36.52 -26.01
C VAL A 503 -28.19 36.41 -27.53
N VAL A 504 -27.69 35.29 -28.06
CA VAL A 504 -27.67 35.01 -29.51
C VAL A 504 -29.10 35.03 -30.08
N TRP A 505 -30.05 34.36 -29.42
CA TRP A 505 -31.46 34.36 -29.84
C TRP A 505 -32.07 35.78 -29.84
N ARG A 506 -31.81 36.59 -28.81
CA ARG A 506 -32.25 37.99 -28.76
C ARG A 506 -31.64 38.83 -29.88
N CYS A 507 -30.36 38.66 -30.19
CA CYS A 507 -29.69 39.34 -31.29
C CYS A 507 -30.27 38.91 -32.66
N CYS A 508 -30.51 37.62 -32.87
CA CYS A 508 -31.14 37.11 -34.09
C CYS A 508 -32.60 37.58 -34.25
N CYS A 509 -33.37 37.65 -33.16
CA CYS A 509 -34.75 38.14 -33.16
C CYS A 509 -34.83 39.65 -33.41
N ARG A 510 -33.88 40.44 -32.89
CA ARG A 510 -33.73 41.86 -33.25
C ARG A 510 -33.34 42.05 -34.73
N GLY A 511 -32.47 41.19 -35.26
CA GLY A 511 -32.11 41.16 -36.68
C GLY A 511 -33.27 40.80 -37.62
N ARG A 512 -34.23 39.97 -37.17
CA ARG A 512 -35.45 39.67 -37.94
C ARG A 512 -36.48 40.79 -37.90
N LYS A 513 -36.62 41.53 -36.80
CA LYS A 513 -37.49 42.74 -36.73
C LYS A 513 -36.96 43.91 -37.57
N ALA A 514 -35.64 44.00 -37.80
CA ALA A 514 -35.06 45.01 -38.68
C ALA A 514 -35.21 44.68 -40.19
N LYS A 515 -35.47 43.41 -40.56
CA LYS A 515 -35.62 42.98 -41.95
C LYS A 515 -37.06 43.01 -42.49
N SER A 516 -38.07 43.36 -41.69
CA SER A 516 -39.46 43.51 -42.19
C SER A 516 -39.82 44.93 -42.66
N ASN A 517 -38.93 45.92 -42.53
CA ASN A 517 -39.19 47.33 -42.90
C ASN A 517 -38.12 47.92 -43.84
N ALA A 518 -37.62 47.17 -44.81
CA ALA A 518 -36.78 47.73 -45.87
C ALA A 518 -36.87 46.92 -47.16
N THR A 519 -37.90 47.20 -47.97
CA THR A 519 -37.80 47.07 -49.44
C THR A 519 -37.33 48.41 -49.98
N VAL A 520 -36.18 48.41 -50.67
CA VAL A 520 -35.83 49.14 -51.91
C VAL A 520 -34.32 49.37 -51.98
N GLY A 521 -33.69 48.76 -53.00
CA GLY A 521 -32.55 49.28 -53.77
C GLY A 521 -31.19 49.42 -53.10
N PHE A 522 -30.24 48.52 -53.41
CA PHE A 522 -29.17 48.80 -54.39
C PHE A 522 -28.24 47.59 -54.53
N LYS A 523 -27.72 47.44 -55.76
CA LYS A 523 -26.81 46.37 -56.23
C LYS A 523 -25.42 46.46 -55.59
N SER A 524 -24.74 45.32 -55.64
CA SER A 524 -23.28 45.13 -55.60
C SER A 524 -22.52 45.52 -54.34
N VAL A 525 -22.06 44.50 -53.60
CA VAL A 525 -20.73 44.53 -52.97
C VAL A 525 -20.05 43.20 -53.28
N ALA A 526 -19.37 43.19 -54.43
CA ALA A 526 -18.23 42.33 -54.63
C ALA A 526 -17.01 43.04 -54.02
N ALA A 527 -16.08 42.22 -53.53
CA ALA A 527 -14.71 42.53 -53.14
C ALA A 527 -14.48 43.27 -51.81
N LEU A 528 -13.43 42.79 -51.15
CA LEU A 528 -12.80 43.31 -49.93
C LEU A 528 -13.55 42.98 -48.64
N LEU A 529 -13.35 41.76 -48.16
CA LEU A 529 -12.51 41.50 -46.98
C LEU A 529 -12.57 40.00 -46.60
N THR A 530 -11.62 39.25 -47.14
CA THR A 530 -10.96 38.12 -46.45
C THR A 530 -9.45 38.41 -46.54
N PRO A 531 -8.56 37.91 -45.66
CA PRO A 531 -8.64 36.65 -44.91
C PRO A 531 -8.25 36.88 -43.41
N VAL A 532 -8.06 35.95 -42.47
CA VAL A 532 -7.62 34.55 -42.42
C VAL A 532 -8.16 34.00 -41.09
N LEU A 533 -8.79 32.83 -41.08
CA LEU A 533 -8.51 31.70 -40.17
C LEU A 533 -9.51 30.58 -40.47
N SER A 534 -9.00 29.52 -41.09
CA SER A 534 -9.72 28.29 -41.38
C SER A 534 -10.30 27.63 -40.12
N PRO A 535 -11.49 27.04 -40.22
CA PRO A 535 -11.91 25.95 -39.35
C PRO A 535 -11.52 24.62 -40.01
N VAL A 536 -10.60 23.87 -39.40
CA VAL A 536 -10.60 22.41 -39.55
C VAL A 536 -11.29 21.87 -38.31
N LEU A 537 -12.52 21.43 -38.50
CA LEU A 537 -13.13 20.21 -37.96
C LEU A 537 -14.62 20.26 -38.30
N THR A 538 -14.96 19.75 -39.47
CA THR A 538 -16.33 19.32 -39.76
C THR A 538 -16.60 17.97 -39.09
N PRO A 539 -17.85 17.73 -38.66
CA PRO A 539 -18.28 16.48 -38.06
C PRO A 539 -18.73 15.50 -39.15
N ALA A 540 -18.19 14.29 -39.16
CA ALA A 540 -18.66 13.21 -40.03
C ALA A 540 -19.55 12.23 -39.24
N LYS A 541 -20.85 12.50 -39.38
CA LYS A 541 -22.03 11.64 -39.35
C LYS A 541 -21.85 10.14 -39.04
N GLU A 542 -22.76 9.68 -38.18
CA GLU A 542 -23.37 8.35 -38.18
C GLU A 542 -23.65 7.81 -39.58
N LYS A 543 -23.23 6.56 -39.82
CA LYS A 543 -23.95 5.61 -40.68
C LYS A 543 -23.98 4.25 -39.99
N ARG A 544 -25.20 3.81 -39.68
CA ARG A 544 -25.58 2.41 -39.45
C ARG A 544 -25.02 1.51 -40.55
N VAL A 545 -24.50 0.35 -40.16
CA VAL A 545 -24.65 -0.91 -40.91
C VAL A 545 -24.82 -2.03 -39.87
N GLU A 546 -26.04 -2.57 -39.78
CA GLU A 546 -26.28 -3.93 -39.29
C GLU A 546 -25.61 -4.92 -40.25
N PHE A 547 -24.89 -5.94 -39.77
CA PHE A 547 -25.08 -7.33 -40.21
C PHE A 547 -24.18 -8.35 -39.44
N PHE A 548 -24.81 -9.49 -39.14
CA PHE A 548 -24.31 -10.80 -38.67
C PHE A 548 -23.98 -11.05 -37.19
N ILE A 549 -25.07 -11.36 -36.46
CA ILE A 549 -25.14 -12.53 -35.55
C ILE A 549 -25.28 -13.79 -36.43
N LYS A 550 -24.30 -14.71 -36.43
CA LYS A 550 -24.48 -16.19 -36.39
C LYS A 550 -23.15 -16.97 -36.52
N LYS A 551 -23.08 -18.04 -35.72
CA LYS A 551 -22.13 -19.19 -35.70
C LYS A 551 -20.78 -18.90 -35.02
N GLY A 552 -20.25 -19.72 -34.12
CA GLY A 552 -20.56 -21.12 -33.83
C GLY A 552 -20.52 -21.44 -32.34
N HIS A 553 -21.55 -22.16 -31.90
CA HIS A 553 -21.44 -23.23 -30.92
C HIS A 553 -20.45 -24.31 -31.41
N ASP A 554 -19.99 -25.09 -30.45
CA ASP A 554 -19.23 -26.35 -30.53
C ASP A 554 -17.70 -26.20 -30.55
N MET A 555 -17.06 -26.44 -29.41
CA MET A 555 -16.47 -27.75 -29.14
C MET A 555 -16.32 -27.99 -27.62
N VAL A 556 -16.53 -29.26 -27.29
CA VAL A 556 -16.49 -29.98 -26.01
C VAL A 556 -15.22 -29.75 -25.21
#